data_AF-A0A6G0VKA2-F1
#
_entry.id   AF-A0A6G0VKA2-F1
#
_cell.length_a   1.000
_cell.length_b   1.000
_cell.length_c   1.000
_cell.angle_alpha   90.00
_cell.angle_beta   90.00
_cell.angle_gamma   90.00
#
_symmetry.space_group_name_H-M   'P 1'
#
loop_
_entity.id
_entity.type
_entity.pdbx_description
1 polymer ?
#
loop_
_entity_poly.entity_id
_entity_poly.type
_entity_poly.pdbx_seq_one_letter_code
_entity_poly.pdbx_strand_id
1 'polypeptide(L)'
;MNRLNRWQLIQQAQQSFWKRWSREFLHTLQGRQKWFKKNSTLRIGDLVTINSPQRPVMSWQLGRIIAVHPGPDNIVRVVTVKTAEGTLKRPVVKLVKLPVV
;
A
#
# COMPACT_ATOMS: atom_id res chain seq x y z
N MET A 1 -13.37 -17.15 34.01
CA MET A 1 -14.06 -16.86 32.72
C MET A 1 -13.84 -15.40 32.38
N ASN A 2 -13.01 -15.15 31.38
CA ASN A 2 -12.46 -13.83 31.09
C ASN A 2 -13.52 -12.99 30.36
N ARG A 3 -14.24 -12.13 31.10
CA ARG A 3 -15.23 -11.20 30.52
C ARG A 3 -14.50 -10.07 29.83
N LEU A 4 -14.03 -10.30 28.61
CA LEU A 4 -13.76 -9.19 27.73
C LEU A 4 -15.05 -8.38 27.63
N ASN A 5 -15.02 -7.13 28.08
CA ASN A 5 -16.18 -6.23 27.99
C ASN A 5 -16.66 -6.24 26.53
N ARG A 6 -17.99 -6.18 26.29
CA ARG A 6 -18.56 -6.23 24.92
C ARG A 6 -17.82 -5.32 23.93
N TRP A 7 -17.33 -4.19 24.42
CA TRP A 7 -16.46 -3.27 23.71
C TRP A 7 -15.13 -3.89 23.21
N GLN A 8 -14.40 -4.62 24.05
CA GLN A 8 -13.16 -5.31 23.68
C GLN A 8 -13.41 -6.39 22.61
N LEU A 9 -14.55 -7.09 22.70
CA LEU A 9 -14.93 -8.09 21.72
C LEU A 9 -15.23 -7.48 20.34
N ILE A 10 -15.94 -6.34 20.33
CA ILE A 10 -16.19 -5.55 19.11
C ILE A 10 -14.87 -5.00 18.54
N GLN A 11 -13.96 -4.49 19.39
CA GLN A 11 -12.66 -4.01 18.95
C GLN A 11 -11.81 -5.12 18.33
N GLN A 12 -11.80 -6.32 18.92
CA GLN A 12 -11.09 -7.46 18.37
C GLN A 12 -11.66 -7.89 17.01
N ALA A 13 -12.99 -7.89 16.86
CA ALA A 13 -13.65 -8.19 15.60
C ALA A 13 -13.31 -7.16 14.51
N GLN A 14 -13.34 -5.86 14.85
CA GLN A 14 -12.95 -4.78 13.94
C GLN A 14 -11.49 -4.89 13.50
N GLN A 15 -10.56 -5.11 14.45
CA GLN A 15 -9.13 -5.28 14.13
C GLN A 15 -8.91 -6.49 13.23
N SER A 16 -9.59 -7.61 13.49
CA SER A 16 -9.49 -8.83 12.69
C SER A 16 -10.04 -8.63 11.29
N PHE A 17 -11.17 -7.93 11.16
CA PHE A 17 -11.76 -7.55 9.88
C PHE A 17 -10.81 -6.68 9.07
N TRP A 18 -10.32 -5.56 9.63
CA TRP A 18 -9.42 -4.66 8.92
C TRP A 18 -8.11 -5.34 8.52
N LYS A 19 -7.53 -6.17 9.40
CA LYS A 19 -6.32 -6.95 9.11
C LYS A 19 -6.53 -7.91 7.93
N ARG A 20 -7.69 -8.56 7.82
CA ARG A 20 -8.04 -9.40 6.67
C ARG A 20 -8.32 -8.56 5.43
N TRP A 21 -9.19 -7.56 5.54
CA TRP A 21 -9.58 -6.69 4.45
C TRP A 21 -8.38 -6.02 3.79
N SER A 22 -7.46 -5.45 4.56
CA SER A 22 -6.25 -4.82 3.99
C SER A 22 -5.34 -5.81 3.28
N ARG A 23 -5.16 -7.01 3.85
CA ARG A 23 -4.37 -8.08 3.22
C ARG A 23 -5.00 -8.46 1.88
N GLU A 24 -6.31 -8.69 1.87
CA GLU A 24 -7.05 -9.10 0.67
C GLU A 24 -7.15 -7.97 -0.35
N PHE A 25 -7.42 -6.74 0.06
CA PHE A 25 -7.48 -5.56 -0.81
C PHE A 25 -6.13 -5.28 -1.49
N LEU A 26 -5.01 -5.43 -0.76
CA LEU A 26 -3.67 -5.40 -1.37
C LEU A 26 -3.50 -6.50 -2.41
N HIS A 27 -3.96 -7.73 -2.13
CA HIS A 27 -3.90 -8.83 -3.09
C HIS A 27 -4.78 -8.59 -4.32
N THR A 28 -5.94 -7.96 -4.17
CA THR A 28 -6.84 -7.62 -5.28
C THR A 28 -6.25 -6.49 -6.14
N LEU A 29 -5.65 -5.47 -5.53
CA LEU A 29 -5.02 -4.38 -6.27
C LEU A 29 -3.66 -4.77 -6.87
N GLN A 30 -2.91 -5.65 -6.20
CA GLN A 30 -1.73 -6.32 -6.76
C GLN A 30 -2.14 -7.57 -7.52
N GLY A 31 -3.05 -7.41 -8.50
CA GLY A 31 -3.44 -8.48 -9.40
C GLY A 31 -2.17 -9.18 -9.92
N ARG A 32 -2.02 -10.47 -9.57
CA ARG A 32 -0.88 -11.29 -10.03
C ARG A 32 -0.97 -11.42 -11.54
N GLN A 33 -0.33 -10.50 -12.26
CA GLN A 33 -0.09 -10.55 -13.71
C GLN A 33 0.93 -11.65 -13.98
N LYS A 34 0.55 -12.91 -13.72
CA LYS A 34 1.39 -14.06 -14.00
C LYS A 34 1.52 -14.16 -15.53
N TRP A 35 2.73 -13.84 -16.02
CA TRP A 35 3.30 -14.19 -17.33
C TRP A 35 3.16 -13.23 -18.53
N PHE A 36 2.32 -12.18 -18.54
CA PHE A 36 2.10 -11.45 -19.81
C PHE A 36 2.16 -9.91 -19.82
N LYS A 37 2.27 -9.20 -18.68
CA LYS A 37 2.38 -7.73 -18.74
C LYS A 37 3.57 -7.24 -17.94
N LYS A 38 4.47 -6.48 -18.60
CA LYS A 38 5.44 -5.60 -17.95
C LYS A 38 4.67 -4.83 -16.87
N ASN A 39 5.08 -4.98 -15.62
CA ASN A 39 4.54 -4.25 -14.47
C ASN A 39 4.21 -2.82 -14.90
N SER A 40 2.97 -2.36 -14.66
CA SER A 40 2.58 -0.97 -14.92
C SER A 40 3.58 -0.08 -14.22
N THR A 41 4.54 0.42 -14.98
CA THR A 41 5.70 1.11 -14.42
C THR A 41 5.15 2.37 -13.79
N LEU A 42 5.29 2.47 -12.47
CA LEU A 42 4.88 3.64 -11.73
C LEU A 42 5.56 4.88 -12.34
N ARG A 43 4.76 5.88 -12.70
CA ARG A 43 5.24 7.11 -13.33
C ARG A 43 5.22 8.26 -12.35
N ILE A 44 6.04 9.26 -12.62
CA ILE A 44 5.95 10.55 -11.93
C ILE A 44 4.52 11.07 -12.10
N GLY A 45 3.91 11.49 -11.00
CA GLY A 45 2.54 12.00 -10.97
C GLY A 45 1.48 10.97 -10.56
N ASP A 46 1.78 9.66 -10.57
CA ASP A 46 0.84 8.62 -10.14
C ASP A 46 0.51 8.76 -8.64
N LEU A 47 -0.78 8.58 -8.31
CA LEU A 47 -1.27 8.46 -6.93
C LEU A 47 -1.10 7.02 -6.45
N VAL A 48 -0.45 6.88 -5.30
CA VAL A 48 -0.17 5.58 -4.68
C VAL A 48 -0.53 5.58 -3.21
N THR A 49 -0.98 4.43 -2.72
CA THR A 49 -1.02 4.16 -1.28
C THR A 49 0.27 3.47 -0.85
N ILE A 50 0.78 3.87 0.32
CA ILE A 50 1.99 3.30 0.92
C ILE A 50 1.58 2.30 1.99
N ASN A 51 1.97 1.04 1.79
CA ASN A 51 1.81 0.01 2.81
C ASN A 51 2.96 0.13 3.85
N SER A 52 2.65 0.72 5.02
CA SER A 52 3.58 0.78 6.15
C SER A 52 3.12 -0.16 7.27
N PRO A 53 3.96 -1.12 7.71
CA PRO A 53 3.60 -2.04 8.80
C PRO A 53 3.50 -1.35 10.16
N GLN A 54 4.02 -0.12 10.29
CA GLN A 54 4.04 0.65 11.54
C GLN A 54 2.76 1.45 11.77
N ARG A 55 1.90 1.58 10.75
CA ARG A 55 0.64 2.32 10.87
C ARG A 55 -0.53 1.37 11.10
N PRO A 56 -1.56 1.79 11.86
CA PRO A 56 -2.82 1.10 11.92
C PRO A 56 -3.35 0.87 10.50
N VAL A 57 -3.92 -0.30 10.29
CA VAL A 57 -4.50 -0.75 9.01
C VAL A 57 -5.55 0.22 8.44
N MET A 58 -6.14 1.03 9.32
CA MET A 58 -7.13 2.04 8.97
C MET A 58 -6.53 3.35 8.42
N SER A 59 -5.21 3.51 8.44
CA SER A 59 -4.51 4.74 8.00
C SER A 59 -3.57 4.46 6.83
N TRP A 60 -4.15 4.37 5.64
CA TRP A 60 -3.37 4.25 4.42
C TRP A 60 -2.74 5.60 4.10
N GLN A 61 -1.41 5.66 4.14
CA GLN A 61 -0.69 6.87 3.79
C GLN A 61 -0.74 7.05 2.28
N LEU A 62 -1.45 8.08 1.84
CA LEU A 62 -1.51 8.48 0.43
C LEU A 62 -0.26 9.28 0.06
N GLY A 63 0.16 9.10 -1.18
CA GLY A 63 1.25 9.90 -1.72
C GLY A 63 1.24 9.95 -3.23
N ARG A 64 1.92 10.96 -3.76
CA ARG A 64 2.12 11.16 -5.20
C ARG A 64 3.58 10.93 -5.54
N ILE A 65 3.83 10.18 -6.60
CA ILE A 65 5.21 9.92 -7.04
C ILE A 65 5.80 11.21 -7.62
N ILE A 66 6.96 11.61 -7.10
CA ILE A 66 7.69 12.80 -7.55
C ILE A 66 8.96 12.45 -8.33
N ALA A 67 9.55 11.28 -8.07
CA ALA A 67 10.72 10.82 -8.79
C ALA A 67 10.76 9.29 -8.87
N VAL A 68 11.39 8.79 -9.92
CA VAL A 68 11.50 7.37 -10.24
C VAL A 68 12.98 7.02 -10.36
N HIS A 69 13.41 5.93 -9.73
CA HIS A 69 14.81 5.49 -9.69
C HIS A 69 14.94 4.15 -10.43
N PRO A 70 15.21 4.16 -11.75
CA PRO A 70 15.45 2.95 -12.52
C PRO A 70 16.80 2.33 -12.16
N GLY A 71 16.88 1.00 -12.17
CA GLY A 71 18.13 0.26 -12.06
C GLY A 71 18.93 0.23 -13.38
N PRO A 72 20.09 -0.46 -13.40
CA PRO A 72 20.91 -0.63 -14.61
C PRO A 72 20.17 -1.33 -15.76
N ASP A 73 19.16 -2.13 -15.44
CA ASP A 73 18.27 -2.82 -16.37
C ASP A 73 17.06 -1.97 -16.81
N ASN A 74 17.06 -0.67 -16.48
CA ASN A 74 15.97 0.28 -16.71
C ASN A 74 14.63 -0.10 -16.05
N ILE A 75 14.66 -0.98 -15.04
CA ILE A 75 13.47 -1.39 -14.29
C ILE A 75 13.35 -0.55 -13.02
N VAL A 76 12.19 0.07 -12.84
CA VAL A 76 11.87 0.89 -11.67
C VAL A 76 11.54 0.00 -10.48
N ARG A 77 12.45 -0.05 -9.51
CA ARG A 77 12.25 -0.79 -8.24
C ARG A 77 12.02 0.12 -7.05
N VAL A 78 12.47 1.37 -7.14
CA VAL A 78 12.36 2.37 -6.08
C VAL A 78 11.81 3.67 -6.65
N VAL A 79 10.90 4.30 -5.91
CA VAL A 79 10.35 5.62 -6.25
C VAL A 79 10.38 6.52 -5.03
N THR A 80 10.41 7.82 -5.28
CA THR A 80 10.25 8.86 -4.27
C THR A 80 8.82 9.36 -4.31
N VAL A 81 8.15 9.31 -3.17
CA VAL A 81 6.74 9.64 -3.00
C VAL A 81 6.63 10.83 -2.06
N LYS A 82 5.90 11.86 -2.47
CA LYS A 82 5.50 12.98 -1.62
C LYS A 82 4.19 12.63 -0.93
N THR A 83 4.21 12.64 0.39
CA THR A 83 3.05 12.42 1.26
C THR A 83 2.74 13.69 2.04
N ALA A 84 1.61 13.73 2.75
CA ALA A 84 1.25 14.88 3.59
C ALA A 84 2.31 15.20 4.67
N GLU A 85 3.00 14.17 5.18
CA GLU A 85 4.01 14.30 6.25
C GLU A 85 5.41 14.56 5.71
N GLY A 86 5.61 14.49 4.39
CA GLY A 86 6.91 14.69 3.77
C GLY A 86 7.22 13.69 2.68
N THR A 87 8.49 13.65 2.28
CA THR A 87 8.97 12.88 1.14
C THR A 87 9.63 11.58 1.60
N LEU A 88 9.21 10.46 1.04
CA LEU A 88 9.68 9.12 1.39
C LEU A 88 10.17 8.37 0.16
N LYS A 89 11.30 7.65 0.28
CA LYS A 89 11.76 6.68 -0.73
C LYS A 89 11.22 5.30 -0.36
N ARG A 90 10.49 4.66 -1.28
CA ARG A 90 9.89 3.34 -1.04
C ARG A 90 10.05 2.41 -2.26
N PRO A 91 10.24 1.10 -2.03
CA PRO A 91 10.19 0.11 -3.09
C PRO A 91 8.79 0.02 -3.71
N VAL A 92 8.72 -0.19 -5.02
CA VAL A 92 7.45 -0.34 -5.77
C VAL A 92 6.55 -1.42 -5.17
N VAL A 93 7.13 -2.50 -4.65
CA VAL A 93 6.38 -3.62 -4.03
C VAL A 93 5.60 -3.22 -2.76
N LYS A 94 5.96 -2.10 -2.13
CA LYS A 94 5.25 -1.54 -0.96
C LYS A 94 4.24 -0.46 -1.33
N LEU A 95 4.11 -0.18 -2.62
CA LEU A 95 3.21 0.81 -3.15
C LEU A 95 2.11 0.13 -3.94
N VAL A 96 0.92 0.71 -3.88
CA VAL A 96 -0.21 0.27 -4.69
C VAL A 96 -0.74 1.48 -5.43
N LYS A 97 -0.79 1.38 -6.76
CA LYS A 97 -1.33 2.42 -7.62
C LYS A 97 -2.85 2.49 -7.41
N LEU A 98 -3.35 3.68 -7.15
CA LEU A 98 -4.78 3.90 -7.09
C LEU A 98 -5.34 4.09 -8.51
N PRO A 99 -6.52 3.53 -8.81
CA PRO A 99 -7.23 3.87 -10.04
C PRO A 99 -7.65 5.34 -9.93
N VAL A 100 -7.18 6.15 -10.87
CA VAL A 100 -7.69 7.52 -11.06
C VAL A 100 -8.90 7.38 -11.97
N VAL A 101 -10.07 7.83 -11.49
CA VAL A 101 -11.31 7.90 -12.28
C VAL A 101 -11.20 9.03 -13.30
#